data_AF-A0A2D6K0L0-F1
#
_entry.id   AF-A0A2D6K0L0-F1
#
_cell.length_a   1.000
_cell.length_b   1.000
_cell.length_c   1.000
_cell.angle_alpha   90.00
_cell.angle_beta   90.00
_cell.angle_gamma   90.00
#
_symmetry.space_group_name_H-M   'P 1'
#
loop_
_entity.id
_entity.type
_entity.pdbx_description
1 polymer ?
#
loop_
_entity_poly.entity_id
_entity_poly.type
_entity_poly.pdbx_seq_one_letter_code
_entity_poly.pdbx_strand_id
1 'polypeptide(L)'
;MITLACRILTICLLSCLLLCSSLSFAEQSALKTTKNEVKDPHENFDFTLFETLPILDEGRLKPMKSFAILKLKTISSRESLPDKSADLWLAELFFTPRKAADTKSFNIDNKTLKAQLLLPEDQKLFSIKELQPGLLRLENEIDKVLEKQDKQRSNDEKALLDLYKRAGLFMSLSQSVSMLAHIDTSTENPNAVNGWQNLQKAYQSGDHTLWQDTLVQMHSNIAQAPQTNMLRFEIENIYRTIKPYAWIITFYALGILVCLLRKPLPALAITALAIGFHGLAIIARIYILGRPPVGTLYESALFVSLITAILGWLLSAKNKSTTNLLAGNLGAIALLAFAPFITPDKDNLEVLVAVLNTDFWLGTHVICITIGYGVCILASLLAHIALAQRGFGGSDKAFKAAHKNIYRISIAALLFTAVGTILGGIWADQSWGRFWGWDPKENGALLIVLWLIWILHGRVSQHIKPILFMALTAALSIIVALAWLGVNLLSVGLHSYGFTSGMAAGLAAFCTAEIIIISALTFKAMNKQKALS
;
A
#
# COMPACT_ATOMS: atom_id res chain seq x y z
N MET A 1 16.94 -32.83 13.87
CA MET A 1 17.41 -31.45 14.12
C MET A 1 17.06 -30.45 13.02
N ILE A 2 17.17 -30.76 11.72
CA ILE A 2 16.67 -29.92 10.61
C ILE A 2 15.15 -29.66 10.73
N THR A 3 14.41 -30.62 11.27
CA THR A 3 12.99 -30.49 11.65
C THR A 3 12.74 -29.46 12.74
N LEU A 4 13.67 -29.22 13.67
CA LEU A 4 13.44 -28.33 14.82
C LEU A 4 13.69 -26.86 14.45
N ALA A 5 14.75 -26.58 13.69
CA ALA A 5 15.03 -25.23 13.20
C ALA A 5 14.00 -24.77 12.15
N CYS A 6 13.55 -25.67 11.27
CA CYS A 6 12.38 -25.39 10.42
C CYS A 6 11.14 -25.16 11.28
N ARG A 7 10.85 -26.00 12.28
CA ARG A 7 9.69 -25.80 13.17
C ARG A 7 9.73 -24.47 13.92
N ILE A 8 10.88 -24.01 14.41
CA ILE A 8 10.99 -22.72 15.12
C ILE A 8 10.75 -21.55 14.18
N LEU A 9 11.37 -21.55 12.98
CA LEU A 9 11.15 -20.50 11.98
C LEU A 9 9.70 -20.53 11.44
N THR A 10 9.14 -21.73 11.27
CA THR A 10 7.74 -21.97 10.89
C THR A 10 6.78 -21.51 11.99
N ILE A 11 7.08 -21.73 13.28
CA ILE A 11 6.25 -21.26 14.40
C ILE A 11 6.30 -19.73 14.46
N CYS A 12 7.46 -19.10 14.37
CA CYS A 12 7.54 -17.63 14.36
C CYS A 12 6.81 -17.00 13.17
N LEU A 13 6.92 -17.59 11.96
CA LEU A 13 6.23 -17.12 10.76
C LEU A 13 4.71 -17.39 10.79
N LEU A 14 4.27 -18.56 11.30
CA LEU A 14 2.84 -18.83 11.51
C LEU A 14 2.24 -17.92 12.60
N SER A 15 3.01 -17.58 13.63
CA SER A 15 2.56 -16.67 14.70
C SER A 15 2.31 -15.26 14.13
N CYS A 16 3.22 -14.75 13.30
CA CYS A 16 3.01 -13.49 12.58
C CYS A 16 1.85 -13.56 11.58
N LEU A 17 1.69 -14.66 10.85
CA LEU A 17 0.59 -14.85 9.90
C LEU A 17 -0.78 -14.94 10.59
N LEU A 18 -0.85 -15.59 11.76
CA LEU A 18 -2.07 -15.67 12.58
C LEU A 18 -2.42 -14.33 13.23
N LEU A 19 -1.43 -13.51 13.60
CA LEU A 19 -1.63 -12.14 14.05
C LEU A 19 -2.15 -11.23 12.92
N CYS A 20 -1.63 -11.37 11.70
CA CYS A 20 -2.12 -10.60 10.55
C CYS A 20 -3.50 -11.06 10.04
N SER A 21 -3.80 -12.36 10.05
CA SER A 21 -5.10 -12.87 9.62
C SER A 21 -6.20 -12.64 10.66
N SER A 22 -5.89 -12.66 11.96
CA SER A 22 -6.85 -12.32 13.02
C SER A 22 -7.21 -10.83 13.03
N LEU A 23 -6.30 -9.94 12.66
CA LEU A 23 -6.62 -8.51 12.45
C LEU A 23 -7.58 -8.31 11.26
N SER A 24 -7.41 -9.05 10.16
CA SER A 24 -8.29 -8.97 8.99
C SER A 24 -9.64 -9.69 9.20
N PHE A 25 -9.67 -10.80 9.95
CA PHE A 25 -10.90 -11.51 10.29
C PHE A 25 -11.71 -10.82 11.41
N ALA A 26 -11.06 -10.12 12.35
CA ALA A 26 -11.76 -9.32 13.35
C ALA A 26 -12.49 -8.13 12.71
N GLU A 27 -11.95 -7.58 11.63
CA GLU A 27 -12.62 -6.56 10.81
C GLU A 27 -13.82 -7.14 10.03
N GLN A 28 -13.74 -8.41 9.63
CA GLN A 28 -14.79 -9.10 8.87
C GLN A 28 -15.91 -9.67 9.75
N SER A 29 -15.63 -10.04 11.01
CA SER A 29 -16.64 -10.59 11.94
C SER A 29 -17.42 -9.53 12.72
N ALA A 30 -16.94 -8.28 12.75
CA ALA A 30 -17.65 -7.16 13.38
C ALA A 30 -18.94 -6.72 12.62
N LEU A 31 -19.26 -7.35 11.48
CA LEU A 31 -20.35 -6.95 10.58
C LEU A 31 -21.66 -7.74 10.70
N LYS A 32 -21.83 -8.56 11.76
CA LYS A 32 -23.13 -9.21 12.03
C LYS A 32 -23.44 -9.25 13.53
N THR A 33 -23.88 -8.13 14.06
CA THR A 33 -24.75 -8.14 15.25
C THR A 33 -26.01 -7.35 14.93
N THR A 34 -27.06 -8.09 14.58
CA THR A 34 -28.44 -7.62 14.54
C THR A 34 -28.85 -7.21 15.95
N LYS A 35 -29.00 -5.90 16.17
CA LYS A 35 -29.81 -5.36 17.27
C LYS A 35 -30.92 -4.52 16.66
N ASN A 36 -32.15 -4.89 17.03
CA ASN A 36 -33.36 -4.14 16.72
C ASN A 36 -33.29 -2.77 17.41
N GLU A 37 -32.99 -1.72 16.66
CA GLU A 37 -33.17 -0.33 17.07
C GLU A 37 -33.85 0.44 15.93
N VAL A 38 -34.54 1.52 16.30
CA VAL A 38 -35.51 2.29 15.50
C VAL A 38 -35.03 2.54 14.06
N LYS A 39 -35.74 1.98 13.07
CA LYS A 39 -35.45 2.14 11.64
C LYS A 39 -35.41 3.62 11.26
N ASP A 40 -34.25 4.10 10.84
CA ASP A 40 -34.11 5.41 10.21
C ASP A 40 -34.91 5.39 8.90
N PRO A 41 -35.89 6.29 8.68
CA PRO A 41 -36.64 6.34 7.42
C PRO A 41 -35.75 6.52 6.18
N HIS A 42 -34.50 6.95 6.34
CA HIS A 42 -33.53 7.08 5.25
C HIS A 42 -32.75 5.78 4.94
N GLU A 43 -32.90 4.70 5.72
CA GLU A 43 -32.31 3.37 5.39
C GLU A 43 -32.94 2.71 4.16
N ASN A 44 -34.15 3.12 3.76
CA ASN A 44 -34.88 2.52 2.63
C ASN A 44 -34.57 3.15 1.26
N PHE A 45 -33.71 4.18 1.18
CA PHE A 45 -33.30 4.72 -0.12
C PHE A 45 -32.40 3.73 -0.87
N ASP A 46 -32.62 3.59 -2.18
CA ASP A 46 -31.71 2.85 -3.04
C ASP A 46 -30.48 3.72 -3.38
N PHE A 47 -29.34 3.39 -2.80
CA PHE A 47 -28.08 4.09 -3.04
C PHE A 47 -27.31 3.56 -4.24
N THR A 48 -27.77 2.51 -4.93
CA THR A 48 -26.99 1.81 -5.97
C THR A 48 -26.49 2.76 -7.05
N LEU A 49 -27.34 3.67 -7.53
CA LEU A 49 -26.94 4.69 -8.50
C LEU A 49 -26.13 5.82 -7.85
N PHE A 50 -26.47 6.25 -6.63
CA PHE A 50 -25.70 7.28 -5.92
C PHE A 50 -24.24 6.88 -5.75
N GLU A 51 -23.97 5.61 -5.40
CA GLU A 51 -22.64 5.04 -5.23
C GLU A 51 -21.74 5.17 -6.48
N THR A 52 -22.34 5.13 -7.67
CA THR A 52 -21.63 5.19 -8.96
C THR A 52 -21.52 6.60 -9.55
N LEU A 53 -22.11 7.62 -8.91
CA LEU A 53 -21.97 9.00 -9.37
C LEU A 53 -20.49 9.41 -9.37
N PRO A 54 -19.97 9.99 -10.47
CA PRO A 54 -18.60 10.46 -10.53
C PRO A 54 -18.43 11.73 -9.70
N ILE A 55 -17.33 11.79 -8.95
CA ILE A 55 -16.88 12.98 -8.23
C ILE A 55 -15.40 13.22 -8.53
N LEU A 56 -15.04 14.49 -8.79
CA LEU A 56 -13.66 14.91 -8.96
C LEU A 56 -13.07 15.24 -7.58
N ASP A 57 -12.09 14.47 -7.14
CA ASP A 57 -11.42 14.65 -5.85
C ASP A 57 -9.91 14.49 -6.04
N GLU A 58 -9.15 15.50 -5.60
CA GLU A 58 -7.69 15.56 -5.74
C GLU A 58 -7.19 15.36 -7.18
N GLY A 59 -7.96 15.86 -8.17
CA GLY A 59 -7.61 15.76 -9.58
C GLY A 59 -7.95 14.42 -10.25
N ARG A 60 -8.65 13.50 -9.55
CA ARG A 60 -9.12 12.22 -10.10
C ARG A 60 -10.63 12.09 -10.01
N LEU A 61 -11.26 11.73 -11.13
CA LEU A 61 -12.63 11.24 -11.13
C LEU A 61 -12.70 9.88 -10.46
N LYS A 62 -13.54 9.74 -9.43
CA LYS A 62 -13.78 8.50 -8.70
C LYS A 62 -15.28 8.29 -8.46
N PRO A 63 -15.75 7.06 -8.25
CA PRO A 63 -17.13 6.82 -7.83
C PRO A 63 -17.40 7.46 -6.46
N MET A 64 -18.64 7.92 -6.24
CA MET A 64 -19.08 8.51 -4.98
C MET A 64 -18.79 7.58 -3.80
N LYS A 65 -18.98 6.28 -3.98
CA LYS A 65 -18.68 5.29 -2.94
C LYS A 65 -17.22 5.29 -2.50
N SER A 66 -16.31 5.34 -3.46
CA SER A 66 -14.89 5.46 -3.16
C SER A 66 -14.63 6.73 -2.36
N PHE A 67 -15.19 7.86 -2.79
CA PHE A 67 -15.04 9.13 -2.09
C PHE A 67 -15.60 9.06 -0.65
N ALA A 68 -16.81 8.55 -0.48
CA ALA A 68 -17.47 8.39 0.82
C ALA A 68 -16.62 7.56 1.80
N ILE A 69 -16.18 6.37 1.37
CA ILE A 69 -15.34 5.49 2.19
C ILE A 69 -14.04 6.18 2.59
N LEU A 70 -13.39 6.89 1.67
CA LEU A 70 -12.11 7.55 1.94
C LEU A 70 -12.24 8.72 2.91
N LYS A 71 -13.25 9.57 2.73
CA LYS A 71 -13.49 10.70 3.63
C LYS A 71 -13.93 10.21 5.01
N LEU A 72 -14.79 9.19 5.07
CA LEU A 72 -15.18 8.58 6.35
C LEU A 72 -13.98 7.92 7.03
N LYS A 73 -13.13 7.18 6.30
CA LYS A 73 -11.92 6.56 6.86
C LYS A 73 -10.94 7.59 7.40
N THR A 74 -10.81 8.74 6.73
CA THR A 74 -9.97 9.85 7.21
C THR A 74 -10.46 10.39 8.56
N ILE A 75 -11.78 10.46 8.77
CA ILE A 75 -12.39 11.03 9.98
C ILE A 75 -12.49 9.99 11.10
N SER A 76 -12.94 8.78 10.77
CA SER A 76 -13.34 7.72 11.72
C SER A 76 -12.33 6.58 11.86
N SER A 77 -11.31 6.52 10.99
CA SER A 77 -10.45 5.35 10.81
C SER A 77 -11.21 4.05 10.44
N ARG A 78 -12.44 4.17 9.92
CA ARG A 78 -13.30 3.05 9.51
C ARG A 78 -13.86 3.25 8.11
N GLU A 79 -14.12 2.15 7.41
CA GLU A 79 -14.80 2.18 6.11
C GLU A 79 -16.33 2.31 6.24
N SER A 80 -16.87 2.08 7.43
CA SER A 80 -18.29 2.29 7.79
C SER A 80 -18.42 2.60 9.27
N LEU A 81 -19.51 3.25 9.66
CA LEU A 81 -19.89 3.41 11.06
C LEU A 81 -20.65 2.15 11.55
N PRO A 82 -20.78 1.94 12.87
CA PRO A 82 -21.49 0.77 13.42
C PRO A 82 -22.93 0.62 12.94
N ASP A 83 -23.58 1.75 12.68
CA ASP A 83 -25.00 1.92 12.35
C ASP A 83 -25.22 2.52 10.95
N LYS A 84 -24.15 2.80 10.19
CA LYS A 84 -24.26 3.58 8.94
C LYS A 84 -23.18 3.20 7.92
N SER A 85 -23.60 2.99 6.67
CA SER A 85 -22.65 2.87 5.54
C SER A 85 -21.98 4.21 5.25
N ALA A 86 -20.83 4.19 4.57
CA ALA A 86 -20.13 5.42 4.19
C ALA A 86 -20.98 6.31 3.26
N ASP A 87 -21.71 5.70 2.32
CA ASP A 87 -22.56 6.39 1.35
C ASP A 87 -23.72 7.11 2.04
N LEU A 88 -24.36 6.43 3.00
CA LEU A 88 -25.43 7.01 3.81
C LEU A 88 -24.89 8.11 4.72
N TRP A 89 -23.72 7.93 5.33
CA TRP A 89 -23.04 8.97 6.10
C TRP A 89 -22.75 10.21 5.26
N LEU A 90 -22.26 10.02 4.02
CA LEU A 90 -21.96 11.13 3.13
C LEU A 90 -23.22 11.84 2.65
N ALA A 91 -24.27 11.10 2.31
CA ALA A 91 -25.56 11.68 1.94
C ALA A 91 -26.17 12.48 3.09
N GLU A 92 -26.12 11.96 4.33
CA GLU A 92 -26.56 12.69 5.51
C GLU A 92 -25.74 13.99 5.71
N LEU A 93 -24.43 13.91 5.48
CA LEU A 93 -23.52 15.06 5.58
C LEU A 93 -23.83 16.15 4.54
N PHE A 94 -24.12 15.75 3.30
CA PHE A 94 -24.44 16.65 2.19
C PHE A 94 -25.83 17.27 2.32
N PHE A 95 -26.83 16.45 2.64
CA PHE A 95 -28.23 16.83 2.52
C PHE A 95 -28.87 17.23 3.85
N THR A 96 -28.34 16.74 4.97
CA THR A 96 -28.86 17.04 6.32
C THR A 96 -27.71 17.33 7.31
N PRO A 97 -26.88 18.37 7.06
CA PRO A 97 -25.65 18.61 7.82
C PRO A 97 -25.89 18.81 9.32
N ARG A 98 -27.07 19.31 9.72
CA ARG A 98 -27.45 19.41 11.14
C ARG A 98 -27.59 18.05 11.81
N LYS A 99 -28.20 17.06 11.14
CA LYS A 99 -28.30 15.68 11.63
C LYS A 99 -26.93 15.02 11.64
N ALA A 100 -26.15 15.21 10.58
CA ALA A 100 -24.77 14.71 10.50
C ALA A 100 -23.89 15.23 11.64
N ALA A 101 -24.14 16.44 12.14
CA ALA A 101 -23.38 17.02 13.25
C ALA A 101 -23.57 16.26 14.58
N ASP A 102 -24.68 15.54 14.74
CA ASP A 102 -24.95 14.66 15.88
C ASP A 102 -24.42 13.23 15.66
N THR A 103 -24.07 12.86 14.43
CA THR A 103 -23.55 11.52 14.09
C THR A 103 -22.12 11.33 14.60
N LYS A 104 -21.90 10.27 15.39
CA LYS A 104 -20.61 9.93 16.01
C LYS A 104 -19.61 9.38 14.98
N SER A 105 -18.95 10.29 14.27
CA SER A 105 -18.07 9.98 13.14
C SER A 105 -16.58 10.03 13.47
N PHE A 106 -16.17 10.66 14.57
CA PHE A 106 -14.77 10.94 14.86
C PHE A 106 -14.17 9.92 15.81
N ASN A 107 -13.16 9.17 15.36
CA ASN A 107 -12.43 8.27 16.25
C ASN A 107 -11.29 9.01 16.96
N ILE A 108 -11.27 8.90 18.29
CA ILE A 108 -10.19 9.47 19.12
C ILE A 108 -9.70 8.37 20.06
N ASP A 109 -8.48 7.89 19.84
CA ASP A 109 -7.85 6.86 20.68
C ASP A 109 -6.88 7.45 21.73
N ASN A 110 -6.34 8.66 21.49
CA ASN A 110 -5.39 9.31 22.40
C ASN A 110 -6.12 9.78 23.68
N LYS A 111 -5.79 9.16 24.83
CA LYS A 111 -6.38 9.47 26.14
C LYS A 111 -6.07 10.90 26.61
N THR A 112 -4.85 11.38 26.40
CA THR A 112 -4.44 12.75 26.73
C THR A 112 -5.29 13.77 25.97
N LEU A 113 -5.51 13.52 24.67
CA LEU A 113 -6.34 14.39 23.83
C LEU A 113 -7.80 14.39 24.30
N LYS A 114 -8.36 13.23 24.69
CA LYS A 114 -9.71 13.18 25.28
C LYS A 114 -9.80 14.01 26.54
N ALA A 115 -8.81 13.90 27.44
CA ALA A 115 -8.78 14.67 28.67
C ALA A 115 -8.70 16.18 28.40
N GLN A 116 -7.86 16.62 27.45
CA GLN A 116 -7.78 18.03 27.03
C GLN A 116 -9.10 18.56 26.47
N LEU A 117 -9.81 17.74 25.70
CA LEU A 117 -11.11 18.10 25.12
C LEU A 117 -12.29 17.96 26.10
N LEU A 118 -12.05 17.42 27.31
CA LEU A 118 -13.07 17.08 28.31
C LEU A 118 -14.07 16.04 27.80
N LEU A 119 -13.58 15.01 27.11
CA LEU A 119 -14.38 13.92 26.53
C LEU A 119 -14.32 12.65 27.40
N PRO A 120 -15.40 11.84 27.42
CA PRO A 120 -15.41 10.52 28.06
C PRO A 120 -14.28 9.60 27.57
N GLU A 121 -13.59 8.92 28.49
CA GLU A 121 -12.45 8.06 28.15
C GLU A 121 -12.85 6.76 27.42
N ASP A 122 -14.01 6.19 27.80
CA ASP A 122 -14.53 4.90 27.35
C ASP A 122 -15.19 4.94 25.97
N GLN A 123 -15.71 6.10 25.58
CA GLN A 123 -16.27 6.34 24.26
C GLN A 123 -15.16 6.45 23.19
N LYS A 124 -15.32 5.73 22.06
CA LYS A 124 -14.35 5.75 20.95
C LYS A 124 -14.72 6.75 19.84
N LEU A 125 -16.01 6.82 19.51
CA LEU A 125 -16.53 7.67 18.44
C LEU A 125 -17.26 8.87 19.02
N PHE A 126 -17.00 10.06 18.48
CA PHE A 126 -17.58 11.33 18.90
C PHE A 126 -18.22 12.05 17.72
N SER A 127 -19.23 12.86 17.98
CA SER A 127 -19.84 13.76 16.98
C SER A 127 -19.09 15.09 16.94
N ILE A 128 -19.18 15.83 15.83
CA ILE A 128 -18.55 17.15 15.74
C ILE A 128 -19.09 18.11 16.80
N LYS A 129 -20.37 17.95 17.19
CA LYS A 129 -21.03 18.73 18.24
C LYS A 129 -20.44 18.46 19.62
N GLU A 130 -20.04 17.22 19.92
CA GLU A 130 -19.31 16.88 21.15
C GLU A 130 -17.89 17.49 21.14
N LEU A 131 -17.25 17.57 19.97
CA LEU A 131 -15.88 18.06 19.83
C LEU A 131 -15.75 19.58 19.80
N GLN A 132 -16.73 20.28 19.22
CA GLN A 132 -16.66 21.71 18.92
C GLN A 132 -16.34 22.58 20.15
N PRO A 133 -16.96 22.39 21.33
CA PRO A 133 -16.62 23.19 22.51
C PRO A 133 -15.16 22.98 22.96
N GLY A 134 -14.63 21.76 22.82
CA GLY A 134 -13.25 21.45 23.15
C GLY A 134 -12.26 22.09 22.18
N LEU A 135 -12.51 21.98 20.88
CA LEU A 135 -11.67 22.58 19.85
C LEU A 135 -11.63 24.11 19.94
N LEU A 136 -12.77 24.75 20.23
CA LEU A 136 -12.83 26.20 20.45
C LEU A 136 -12.01 26.65 21.66
N ARG A 137 -12.02 25.89 22.76
CA ARG A 137 -11.17 26.20 23.94
C ARG A 137 -9.68 26.11 23.62
N LEU A 138 -9.30 25.22 22.70
CA LEU A 138 -7.91 24.95 22.33
C LEU A 138 -7.44 25.74 21.10
N GLU A 139 -8.24 26.65 20.56
CA GLU A 139 -7.93 27.40 19.33
C GLU A 139 -6.55 28.08 19.38
N ASN A 140 -6.26 28.82 20.46
CA ASN A 140 -4.97 29.46 20.68
C ASN A 140 -3.78 28.46 20.77
N GLU A 141 -4.03 27.24 21.24
CA GLU A 141 -3.00 26.19 21.28
C GLU A 141 -2.79 25.58 19.90
N ILE A 142 -3.87 25.36 19.15
CA ILE A 142 -3.85 24.87 17.78
C ILE A 142 -3.04 25.83 16.89
N ASP A 143 -3.25 27.15 17.02
CA ASP A 143 -2.50 28.15 16.27
C ASP A 143 -0.98 28.09 16.56
N LYS A 144 -0.60 27.98 17.84
CA LYS A 144 0.81 27.79 18.23
C LYS A 144 1.39 26.49 17.67
N VAL A 145 0.61 25.43 17.59
CA VAL A 145 1.04 24.14 17.01
C VAL A 145 1.19 24.23 15.50
N LEU A 146 0.35 25.01 14.82
CA LEU A 146 0.43 25.26 13.38
C LEU A 146 1.74 25.97 13.00
N GLU A 147 2.21 26.92 13.82
CA GLU A 147 3.48 27.65 13.61
C GLU A 147 4.73 26.78 13.77
N LYS A 148 4.67 25.68 14.52
CA LYS A 148 5.82 24.78 14.73
C LYS A 148 6.15 23.97 13.49
N GLN A 149 7.45 23.70 13.28
CA GLN A 149 7.86 22.70 12.30
C GLN A 149 7.46 21.29 12.75
N ASP A 150 7.16 20.39 11.79
CA ASP A 150 6.63 19.06 12.09
C ASP A 150 7.55 18.19 13.00
N LYS A 151 8.87 18.39 12.89
CA LYS A 151 9.87 17.72 13.74
C LYS A 151 9.88 18.21 15.19
N GLN A 152 9.34 19.40 15.44
CA GLN A 152 9.30 20.04 16.76
C GLN A 152 7.99 19.79 17.51
N ARG A 153 6.97 19.23 16.85
CA ARG A 153 5.68 18.89 17.47
C ARG A 153 5.79 17.60 18.28
N SER A 154 5.30 17.63 19.51
CA SER A 154 5.08 16.45 20.34
C SER A 154 4.00 15.54 19.74
N ASN A 155 3.92 14.30 20.23
CA ASN A 155 2.90 13.36 19.75
C ASN A 155 1.47 13.82 20.05
N ASP A 156 1.25 14.49 21.17
CA ASP A 156 -0.07 15.03 21.54
C ASP A 156 -0.45 16.24 20.68
N GLU A 157 0.50 17.14 20.39
CA GLU A 157 0.29 18.25 19.46
C GLU A 157 -0.02 17.75 18.04
N LYS A 158 0.62 16.67 17.60
CA LYS A 158 0.30 16.02 16.32
C LYS A 158 -1.10 15.44 16.32
N ALA A 159 -1.52 14.80 17.41
CA ALA A 159 -2.87 14.25 17.53
C ALA A 159 -3.94 15.35 17.55
N LEU A 160 -3.70 16.45 18.28
CA LEU A 160 -4.60 17.61 18.31
C LEU A 160 -4.74 18.25 16.91
N LEU A 161 -3.61 18.50 16.24
CA LEU A 161 -3.61 19.10 14.90
C LEU A 161 -4.30 18.19 13.87
N ASP A 162 -4.09 16.88 13.97
CA ASP A 162 -4.73 15.90 13.11
C ASP A 162 -6.25 15.87 13.33
N LEU A 163 -6.73 15.88 14.58
CA LEU A 163 -8.16 16.00 14.88
C LEU A 163 -8.75 17.30 14.32
N TYR A 164 -8.06 18.42 14.50
CA TYR A 164 -8.49 19.72 13.97
C TYR A 164 -8.66 19.69 12.44
N LYS A 165 -7.70 19.08 11.72
CA LYS A 165 -7.80 18.90 10.26
C LYS A 165 -8.98 18.02 9.85
N ARG A 166 -9.23 16.91 10.57
CA ARG A 166 -10.40 16.04 10.31
C ARG A 166 -11.72 16.79 10.56
N ALA A 167 -11.77 17.62 11.59
CA ALA A 167 -12.93 18.48 11.88
C ALA A 167 -13.15 19.51 10.75
N GLY A 168 -12.08 20.16 10.28
CA GLY A 168 -12.14 21.06 9.14
C GLY A 168 -12.63 20.37 7.85
N LEU A 169 -12.16 19.15 7.58
CA LEU A 169 -12.64 18.34 6.46
C LEU A 169 -14.14 18.05 6.57
N PHE A 170 -14.62 17.62 7.74
CA PHE A 170 -16.05 17.39 7.98
C PHE A 170 -16.88 18.65 7.71
N MET A 171 -16.43 19.80 8.22
CA MET A 171 -17.12 21.07 8.01
C MET A 171 -17.16 21.45 6.53
N SER A 172 -16.03 21.33 5.82
CA SER A 172 -15.95 21.59 4.38
C SER A 172 -16.92 20.71 3.57
N LEU A 173 -16.99 19.41 3.90
CA LEU A 173 -17.91 18.48 3.25
C LEU A 173 -19.38 18.77 3.59
N SER A 174 -19.67 19.14 4.84
CA SER A 174 -21.05 19.48 5.27
C SER A 174 -21.58 20.73 4.56
N GLN A 175 -20.66 21.62 4.15
CA GLN A 175 -21.00 22.89 3.52
C GLN A 175 -21.07 22.79 1.99
N SER A 176 -20.38 21.82 1.37
CA SER A 176 -20.17 21.74 -0.09
C SER A 176 -21.47 21.73 -0.89
N VAL A 177 -22.44 20.87 -0.52
CA VAL A 177 -23.74 20.75 -1.21
C VAL A 177 -24.78 21.70 -0.63
N SER A 178 -24.69 22.00 0.68
CA SER A 178 -25.63 22.94 1.32
C SER A 178 -25.58 24.35 0.71
N MET A 179 -24.42 24.78 0.20
CA MET A 179 -24.26 26.06 -0.49
C MET A 179 -24.92 26.08 -1.89
N LEU A 180 -25.13 24.92 -2.52
CA LEU A 180 -25.81 24.81 -3.82
C LEU A 180 -27.31 25.09 -3.73
N ALA A 181 -27.92 24.98 -2.56
CA ALA A 181 -29.35 25.24 -2.33
C ALA A 181 -29.75 26.70 -2.59
N HIS A 182 -28.77 27.62 -2.64
CA HIS A 182 -28.98 29.07 -2.76
C HIS A 182 -28.53 29.65 -4.11
N ILE A 183 -28.09 28.82 -5.05
CA ILE A 183 -27.64 29.27 -6.38
C ILE A 183 -28.83 29.34 -7.33
N ASP A 184 -29.06 30.51 -7.94
CA ASP A 184 -30.00 30.71 -9.04
C ASP A 184 -29.46 30.04 -10.32
N THR A 185 -30.11 28.97 -10.76
CA THR A 185 -29.66 28.08 -11.86
C THR A 185 -29.92 28.64 -13.25
N SER A 186 -30.32 29.90 -13.38
CA SER A 186 -30.70 30.53 -14.65
C SER A 186 -29.52 30.86 -15.58
N THR A 187 -28.26 30.73 -15.15
CA THR A 187 -27.11 31.29 -15.88
C THR A 187 -25.98 30.33 -16.27
N GLU A 188 -25.69 29.25 -15.53
CA GLU A 188 -24.67 28.24 -15.93
C GLU A 188 -25.03 26.80 -15.50
N ASN A 189 -25.03 25.88 -16.48
CA ASN A 189 -25.34 24.43 -16.37
C ASN A 189 -26.53 24.06 -15.43
N PRO A 190 -27.79 24.30 -15.87
CA PRO A 190 -28.97 24.10 -15.04
C PRO A 190 -29.11 22.65 -14.53
N ASN A 191 -28.69 21.67 -15.32
CA ASN A 191 -28.99 20.26 -15.06
C ASN A 191 -28.20 19.67 -13.89
N ALA A 192 -26.95 20.09 -13.68
CA ALA A 192 -26.11 19.55 -12.62
C ALA A 192 -26.51 20.09 -11.23
N VAL A 193 -26.71 21.40 -11.12
CA VAL A 193 -27.12 22.04 -9.86
C VAL A 193 -28.55 21.62 -9.48
N ASN A 194 -29.47 21.57 -10.45
CA ASN A 194 -30.83 21.07 -10.21
C ASN A 194 -30.85 19.61 -9.73
N GLY A 195 -29.97 18.76 -10.27
CA GLY A 195 -29.83 17.38 -9.81
C GLY A 195 -29.49 17.30 -8.32
N TRP A 196 -28.45 18.00 -7.88
CA TRP A 196 -28.05 18.02 -6.46
C TRP A 196 -29.13 18.62 -5.54
N GLN A 197 -29.79 19.69 -5.98
CA GLN A 197 -30.91 20.28 -5.22
C GLN A 197 -32.11 19.33 -5.11
N ASN A 198 -32.43 18.58 -6.18
CA ASN A 198 -33.52 17.61 -6.17
C ASN A 198 -33.17 16.40 -5.28
N LEU A 199 -31.92 15.91 -5.31
CA LEU A 199 -31.45 14.90 -4.37
C LEU A 199 -31.58 15.37 -2.92
N GLN A 200 -31.19 16.61 -2.63
CA GLN A 200 -31.33 17.20 -1.30
C GLN A 200 -32.79 17.24 -0.87
N LYS A 201 -33.69 17.75 -1.73
CA LYS A 201 -35.13 17.81 -1.45
C LYS A 201 -35.70 16.41 -1.20
N ALA A 202 -35.41 15.45 -2.09
CA ALA A 202 -35.85 14.07 -1.99
C ALA A 202 -35.39 13.41 -0.68
N TYR A 203 -34.11 13.58 -0.35
CA TYR A 203 -33.53 13.02 0.87
C TYR A 203 -34.17 13.64 2.12
N GLN A 204 -34.35 14.97 2.15
CA GLN A 204 -34.96 15.67 3.29
C GLN A 204 -36.45 15.36 3.47
N SER A 205 -37.20 15.18 2.37
CA SER A 205 -38.64 14.89 2.41
C SER A 205 -38.97 13.40 2.55
N GLY A 206 -37.98 12.51 2.39
CA GLY A 206 -38.23 11.06 2.36
C GLY A 206 -38.83 10.57 1.03
N ASP A 207 -38.70 11.35 -0.06
CA ASP A 207 -39.28 11.01 -1.37
C ASP A 207 -38.36 10.07 -2.16
N HIS A 208 -38.63 8.76 -2.07
CA HIS A 208 -37.86 7.73 -2.75
C HIS A 208 -37.99 7.76 -4.28
N THR A 209 -39.13 8.22 -4.81
CA THR A 209 -39.35 8.29 -6.26
C THR A 209 -38.54 9.43 -6.86
N LEU A 210 -38.62 10.62 -6.26
CA LEU A 210 -37.82 11.76 -6.69
C LEU A 210 -36.31 11.47 -6.60
N TRP A 211 -35.88 10.76 -5.56
CA TRP A 211 -34.48 10.33 -5.43
C TRP A 211 -34.04 9.46 -6.61
N GLN A 212 -34.79 8.40 -6.91
CA GLN A 212 -34.43 7.46 -7.96
C GLN A 212 -34.48 8.12 -9.35
N ASP A 213 -35.54 8.87 -9.64
CA ASP A 213 -35.71 9.56 -10.92
C ASP A 213 -34.60 10.58 -11.16
N THR A 214 -34.22 11.32 -10.11
CA THR A 214 -33.11 12.29 -10.17
C THR A 214 -31.78 11.59 -10.43
N LEU A 215 -31.51 10.46 -9.76
CA LEU A 215 -30.28 9.69 -9.99
C LEU A 215 -30.21 9.12 -11.40
N VAL A 216 -31.31 8.58 -11.93
CA VAL A 216 -31.41 8.09 -13.31
C VAL A 216 -31.14 9.23 -14.30
N GLN A 217 -31.74 10.40 -14.08
CA GLN A 217 -31.52 11.58 -14.91
C GLN A 217 -30.06 12.04 -14.88
N MET A 218 -29.45 12.11 -13.68
CA MET A 218 -28.04 12.47 -13.53
C MET A 218 -27.13 11.49 -14.27
N HIS A 219 -27.37 10.18 -14.17
CA HIS A 219 -26.61 9.16 -14.92
C HIS A 219 -26.78 9.30 -16.43
N SER A 220 -27.99 9.59 -16.91
CA SER A 220 -28.24 9.83 -18.34
C SER A 220 -27.44 11.04 -18.85
N ASN A 221 -27.45 12.14 -18.09
CA ASN A 221 -26.69 13.35 -18.43
C ASN A 221 -25.18 13.08 -18.43
N ILE A 222 -24.68 12.32 -17.45
CA ILE A 222 -23.27 11.96 -17.33
C ILE A 222 -22.86 11.04 -18.47
N ALA A 223 -23.66 10.02 -18.82
CA ALA A 223 -23.33 9.06 -19.87
C ALA A 223 -23.15 9.70 -21.26
N GLN A 224 -23.75 10.88 -21.48
CA GLN A 224 -23.58 11.67 -22.70
C GLN A 224 -22.28 12.49 -22.71
N ALA A 225 -21.56 12.60 -21.58
CA ALA A 225 -20.31 13.33 -21.51
C ALA A 225 -19.16 12.53 -22.15
N PRO A 226 -18.39 13.11 -23.11
CA PRO A 226 -17.34 12.40 -23.86
C PRO A 226 -16.21 11.78 -23.02
N GLN A 227 -16.04 12.21 -21.76
CA GLN A 227 -14.91 11.83 -20.90
C GLN A 227 -15.26 10.82 -19.79
N THR A 228 -16.51 10.38 -19.65
CA THR A 228 -16.90 9.48 -18.55
C THR A 228 -16.95 8.03 -18.98
N ASN A 229 -15.88 7.30 -18.67
CA ASN A 229 -15.84 5.85 -18.81
C ASN A 229 -16.52 5.20 -17.59
N MET A 230 -17.83 4.96 -17.67
CA MET A 230 -18.61 4.36 -16.57
C MET A 230 -18.10 2.98 -16.14
N LEU A 231 -17.56 2.19 -17.08
CA LEU A 231 -16.97 0.88 -16.80
C LEU A 231 -15.77 0.99 -15.82
N ARG A 232 -15.02 2.10 -15.87
CA ARG A 232 -13.93 2.37 -14.93
C ARG A 232 -14.42 2.49 -13.49
N PHE A 233 -15.60 3.08 -13.28
CA PHE A 233 -16.20 3.23 -11.96
C PHE A 233 -16.74 1.91 -11.42
N GLU A 234 -17.38 1.11 -12.27
CA GLU A 234 -17.82 -0.24 -11.91
C GLU A 234 -16.63 -1.13 -11.51
N ILE A 235 -15.55 -1.09 -12.29
CA ILE A 235 -14.33 -1.85 -11.98
C ILE A 235 -13.70 -1.38 -10.67
N GLU A 236 -13.65 -0.07 -10.38
CA GLU A 236 -13.17 0.42 -9.08
C GLU A 236 -14.04 -0.08 -7.92
N ASN A 237 -15.37 -0.07 -8.07
CA ASN A 237 -16.28 -0.58 -7.05
C ASN A 237 -16.08 -2.09 -6.79
N ILE A 238 -15.95 -2.88 -7.86
CA ILE A 238 -15.63 -4.32 -7.77
C ILE A 238 -14.27 -4.51 -7.08
N TYR A 239 -13.25 -3.74 -7.47
CA TYR A 239 -11.92 -3.80 -6.88
C TYR A 239 -11.93 -3.51 -5.38
N ARG A 240 -12.69 -2.49 -4.94
CA ARG A 240 -12.84 -2.18 -3.50
C ARG A 240 -13.62 -3.24 -2.76
N THR A 241 -14.65 -3.81 -3.37
CA THR A 241 -15.49 -4.86 -2.76
C THR A 241 -14.72 -6.16 -2.57
N ILE A 242 -13.98 -6.61 -3.58
CA ILE A 242 -13.21 -7.86 -3.52
C ILE A 242 -12.04 -7.75 -2.53
N LYS A 243 -11.50 -6.54 -2.31
CA LYS A 243 -10.26 -6.28 -1.55
C LYS A 243 -9.12 -7.24 -1.98
N PRO A 244 -8.68 -7.22 -3.26
CA PRO A 244 -7.77 -8.23 -3.82
C PRO A 244 -6.50 -8.44 -3.01
N TYR A 245 -5.99 -7.39 -2.37
CA TYR A 245 -4.79 -7.43 -1.55
C TYR A 245 -4.82 -8.54 -0.47
N ALA A 246 -5.93 -8.70 0.26
CA ALA A 246 -6.06 -9.73 1.30
C ALA A 246 -6.03 -11.15 0.72
N TRP A 247 -6.70 -11.35 -0.42
CA TRP A 247 -6.71 -12.61 -1.15
C TRP A 247 -5.33 -12.98 -1.71
N ILE A 248 -4.60 -12.00 -2.26
CA ILE A 248 -3.24 -12.19 -2.78
C ILE A 248 -2.32 -12.70 -1.67
N ILE A 249 -2.34 -12.07 -0.49
CA ILE A 249 -1.55 -12.52 0.68
C ILE A 249 -1.94 -13.96 1.06
N THR A 250 -3.25 -14.24 1.10
CA THR A 250 -3.77 -15.56 1.46
C THR A 250 -3.28 -16.65 0.49
N PHE A 251 -3.34 -16.39 -0.82
CA PHE A 251 -2.88 -17.35 -1.82
C PHE A 251 -1.37 -17.58 -1.78
N TYR A 252 -0.56 -16.54 -1.57
CA TYR A 252 0.88 -16.73 -1.38
C TYR A 252 1.18 -17.49 -0.08
N ALA A 253 0.44 -17.24 0.99
CA ALA A 253 0.63 -17.94 2.27
C ALA A 253 0.31 -19.43 2.13
N LEU A 254 -0.77 -19.76 1.40
CA LEU A 254 -1.09 -21.14 1.03
C LEU A 254 0.00 -21.75 0.15
N GLY A 255 0.54 -21.00 -0.81
CA GLY A 255 1.68 -21.41 -1.63
C GLY A 255 2.91 -21.78 -0.78
N ILE A 256 3.24 -20.99 0.24
CA ILE A 256 4.31 -21.30 1.21
C ILE A 256 4.00 -22.60 1.95
N LEU A 257 2.79 -22.74 2.50
CA LEU A 257 2.39 -23.92 3.26
C LEU A 257 2.56 -25.20 2.41
N VAL A 258 2.11 -25.19 1.16
CA VAL A 258 2.21 -26.34 0.27
C VAL A 258 3.65 -26.62 -0.17
N CYS A 259 4.48 -25.57 -0.33
CA CYS A 259 5.94 -25.72 -0.50
C CYS A 259 6.58 -26.46 0.69
N LEU A 260 6.19 -26.13 1.92
CA LEU A 260 6.70 -26.77 3.14
C LEU A 260 6.28 -28.23 3.26
N LEU A 261 5.11 -28.60 2.72
CA LEU A 261 4.66 -29.99 2.58
C LEU A 261 5.40 -30.78 1.48
N ARG A 262 6.35 -30.15 0.77
CA ARG A 262 7.16 -30.74 -0.31
C ARG A 262 6.33 -31.34 -1.45
N LYS A 263 5.17 -30.76 -1.76
CA LYS A 263 4.34 -31.14 -2.91
C LYS A 263 4.54 -30.15 -4.07
N PRO A 264 5.46 -30.41 -5.03
CA PRO A 264 5.88 -29.41 -6.01
C PRO A 264 4.77 -29.01 -6.99
N LEU A 265 3.98 -29.97 -7.49
CA LEU A 265 2.92 -29.71 -8.46
C LEU A 265 1.77 -28.87 -7.87
N PRO A 266 1.17 -29.24 -6.72
CA PRO A 266 0.18 -28.39 -6.05
C PRO A 266 0.72 -27.01 -5.68
N ALA A 267 1.97 -26.92 -5.21
CA ALA A 267 2.59 -25.65 -4.87
C ALA A 267 2.72 -24.73 -6.10
N LEU A 268 3.14 -25.28 -7.25
CA LEU A 268 3.23 -24.55 -8.52
C LEU A 268 1.86 -24.07 -8.99
N ALA A 269 0.81 -24.90 -8.88
CA ALA A 269 -0.54 -24.53 -9.28
C ALA A 269 -1.12 -23.41 -8.41
N ILE A 270 -1.02 -23.53 -7.09
CA ILE A 270 -1.50 -22.49 -6.16
C ILE A 270 -0.74 -21.19 -6.33
N THR A 271 0.58 -21.26 -6.50
CA THR A 271 1.39 -20.05 -6.72
C THR A 271 1.08 -19.42 -8.09
N ALA A 272 0.81 -20.21 -9.14
CA ALA A 272 0.37 -19.69 -10.43
C ALA A 272 -0.98 -18.97 -10.32
N LEU A 273 -1.93 -19.52 -9.56
CA LEU A 273 -3.20 -18.86 -9.26
C LEU A 273 -2.99 -17.54 -8.52
N ALA A 274 -2.11 -17.53 -7.51
CA ALA A 274 -1.74 -16.32 -6.76
C ALA A 274 -1.17 -15.24 -7.69
N ILE A 275 -0.22 -15.62 -8.57
CA ILE A 275 0.38 -14.73 -9.57
C ILE A 275 -0.68 -14.20 -10.55
N GLY A 276 -1.57 -15.06 -11.04
CA GLY A 276 -2.64 -14.66 -11.96
C GLY A 276 -3.59 -13.66 -11.34
N PHE A 277 -4.08 -13.95 -10.12
CA PHE A 277 -4.97 -13.05 -9.39
C PHE A 277 -4.29 -11.72 -9.03
N HIS A 278 -3.02 -11.76 -8.64
CA HIS A 278 -2.22 -10.57 -8.37
C HIS A 278 -1.97 -9.72 -9.62
N GLY A 279 -1.65 -10.36 -10.75
CA GLY A 279 -1.52 -9.69 -12.04
C GLY A 279 -2.82 -9.02 -12.49
N LEU A 280 -3.96 -9.71 -12.36
CA LEU A 280 -5.28 -9.14 -12.64
C LEU A 280 -5.59 -7.94 -11.75
N ALA A 281 -5.24 -8.00 -10.46
CA ALA A 281 -5.40 -6.86 -9.56
C ALA A 281 -4.57 -5.65 -9.99
N ILE A 282 -3.33 -5.85 -10.45
CA ILE A 282 -2.50 -4.76 -10.98
C ILE A 282 -3.07 -4.22 -12.30
N ILE A 283 -3.55 -5.08 -13.21
CA ILE A 283 -4.19 -4.66 -14.47
C ILE A 283 -5.45 -3.83 -14.18
N ALA A 284 -6.28 -4.26 -13.23
CA ALA A 284 -7.45 -3.50 -12.80
C ALA A 284 -7.03 -2.11 -12.29
N ARG A 285 -5.95 -2.02 -11.50
CA ARG A 285 -5.42 -0.72 -11.05
C ARG A 285 -4.94 0.17 -12.20
N ILE A 286 -4.24 -0.40 -13.18
CA ILE A 286 -3.80 0.34 -14.39
C ILE A 286 -5.02 0.93 -15.11
N TYR A 287 -6.09 0.15 -15.25
CA TYR A 287 -7.34 0.61 -15.86
C TYR A 287 -8.03 1.69 -15.01
N ILE A 288 -8.13 1.48 -13.70
CA ILE A 288 -8.75 2.42 -12.74
C ILE A 288 -7.95 3.73 -12.64
N LEU A 289 -6.64 3.72 -12.80
CA LEU A 289 -5.81 4.92 -12.70
C LEU A 289 -5.52 5.56 -14.06
N GLY A 290 -5.64 4.80 -15.16
CA GLY A 290 -5.36 5.27 -16.51
C GLY A 290 -3.88 5.52 -16.76
N ARG A 291 -2.99 4.82 -16.04
CA ARG A 291 -1.53 5.02 -16.08
C ARG A 291 -0.79 3.71 -15.77
N PRO A 292 0.49 3.56 -16.18
CA PRO A 292 1.31 2.39 -15.84
C PRO A 292 1.38 2.12 -14.32
N PRO A 293 1.71 0.87 -13.92
CA PRO A 293 1.86 0.53 -12.51
C PRO A 293 3.07 1.28 -11.92
N VAL A 294 3.26 1.22 -10.61
CA VAL A 294 4.46 1.71 -9.87
C VAL A 294 4.60 3.23 -9.70
N GLY A 295 3.50 3.98 -9.70
CA GLY A 295 3.53 5.43 -9.45
C GLY A 295 3.77 5.84 -8.00
N THR A 296 3.46 4.96 -7.05
CA THR A 296 3.70 5.20 -5.62
C THR A 296 4.58 4.12 -5.01
N LEU A 297 5.07 4.36 -3.78
CA LEU A 297 5.83 3.36 -3.04
C LEU A 297 5.00 2.10 -2.75
N TYR A 298 3.69 2.26 -2.54
CA TYR A 298 2.75 1.14 -2.41
C TYR A 298 2.63 0.33 -3.71
N GLU A 299 2.44 1.01 -4.85
CA GLU A 299 2.30 0.34 -6.15
C GLU A 299 3.58 -0.39 -6.58
N SER A 300 4.73 0.21 -6.31
CA SER A 300 6.02 -0.44 -6.55
C SER A 300 6.23 -1.66 -5.64
N ALA A 301 5.79 -1.63 -4.38
CA ALA A 301 5.81 -2.81 -3.51
C ALA A 301 4.97 -3.97 -4.07
N LEU A 302 3.75 -3.69 -4.53
CA LEU A 302 2.90 -4.69 -5.21
C LEU A 302 3.61 -5.26 -6.44
N PHE A 303 4.14 -4.40 -7.31
CA PHE A 303 4.76 -4.86 -8.54
C PHE A 303 6.03 -5.69 -8.31
N VAL A 304 6.93 -5.24 -7.42
CA VAL A 304 8.15 -5.98 -7.06
C VAL A 304 7.81 -7.33 -6.42
N SER A 305 6.74 -7.39 -5.61
CA SER A 305 6.25 -8.65 -5.04
C SER A 305 5.71 -9.61 -6.11
N LEU A 306 5.07 -9.11 -7.16
CA LEU A 306 4.67 -9.93 -8.32
C LEU A 306 5.90 -10.45 -9.09
N ILE A 307 6.90 -9.60 -9.35
CA ILE A 307 8.13 -9.99 -10.07
C ILE A 307 8.89 -11.10 -9.31
N THR A 308 9.06 -10.94 -8.00
CA THR A 308 9.72 -11.97 -7.17
C THR A 308 8.99 -13.31 -7.22
N ALA A 309 7.66 -13.30 -7.15
CA ALA A 309 6.84 -14.51 -7.29
C ALA A 309 6.96 -15.15 -8.67
N ILE A 310 6.83 -14.37 -9.76
CA ILE A 310 6.95 -14.86 -11.14
C ILE A 310 8.31 -15.52 -11.36
N LEU A 311 9.39 -14.86 -10.96
CA LEU A 311 10.74 -15.39 -11.15
C LEU A 311 10.97 -16.66 -10.31
N GLY A 312 10.51 -16.69 -9.06
CA GLY A 312 10.55 -17.89 -8.22
C GLY A 312 9.76 -19.06 -8.84
N TRP A 313 8.59 -18.77 -9.42
CA TRP A 313 7.76 -19.73 -10.11
C TRP A 313 8.42 -20.26 -11.39
N LEU A 314 8.93 -19.39 -12.27
CA LEU A 314 9.62 -19.78 -13.51
C LEU A 314 10.84 -20.65 -13.23
N LEU A 315 11.66 -20.28 -12.24
CA LEU A 315 12.83 -21.05 -11.83
C LEU A 315 12.45 -22.40 -11.22
N SER A 316 11.32 -22.47 -10.51
CA SER A 316 10.79 -23.72 -9.96
C SER A 316 10.23 -24.63 -11.06
N ALA A 317 9.47 -24.09 -12.01
CA ALA A 317 8.91 -24.83 -13.13
C ALA A 317 10.01 -25.48 -13.99
N LYS A 318 11.12 -24.76 -14.23
CA LYS A 318 12.27 -25.27 -14.99
C LYS A 318 13.07 -26.34 -14.24
N ASN A 319 13.38 -26.11 -12.96
CA ASN A 319 14.31 -26.96 -12.21
C ASN A 319 13.61 -27.95 -11.26
N LYS A 320 12.27 -27.98 -11.25
CA LYS A 320 11.41 -28.75 -10.31
C LYS A 320 11.80 -28.55 -8.83
N SER A 321 12.28 -27.35 -8.49
CA SER A 321 12.83 -27.03 -7.17
C SER A 321 11.84 -26.23 -6.33
N THR A 322 11.30 -26.84 -5.28
CA THR A 322 10.42 -26.15 -4.31
C THR A 322 11.12 -25.01 -3.58
N THR A 323 12.45 -25.01 -3.50
CA THR A 323 13.24 -23.93 -2.89
C THR A 323 13.08 -22.60 -3.63
N ASN A 324 13.07 -22.63 -4.97
CA ASN A 324 12.91 -21.42 -5.78
C ASN A 324 11.51 -20.82 -5.60
N LEU A 325 10.52 -21.70 -5.54
CA LEU A 325 9.13 -21.31 -5.33
C LEU A 325 8.92 -20.74 -3.92
N LEU A 326 9.51 -21.37 -2.91
CA LEU A 326 9.49 -20.88 -1.53
C LEU A 326 10.13 -19.50 -1.42
N ALA A 327 11.30 -19.27 -2.04
CA ALA A 327 11.95 -17.97 -2.06
C ALA A 327 11.08 -16.90 -2.73
N GLY A 328 10.46 -17.21 -3.87
CA GLY A 328 9.54 -16.30 -4.55
C GLY A 328 8.33 -15.92 -3.69
N ASN A 329 7.67 -16.91 -3.07
CA ASN A 329 6.50 -16.66 -2.22
C ASN A 329 6.85 -15.90 -0.93
N LEU A 330 8.01 -16.20 -0.31
CA LEU A 330 8.47 -15.46 0.87
C LEU A 330 8.79 -14.00 0.52
N GLY A 331 9.45 -13.76 -0.62
CA GLY A 331 9.73 -12.40 -1.09
C GLY A 331 8.45 -11.62 -1.38
N ALA A 332 7.48 -12.26 -2.03
CA ALA A 332 6.20 -11.65 -2.31
C ALA A 332 5.46 -11.28 -1.01
N ILE A 333 5.35 -12.20 -0.05
CA ILE A 333 4.68 -11.91 1.23
C ILE A 333 5.41 -10.85 2.05
N ALA A 334 6.75 -10.89 2.12
CA ALA A 334 7.49 -9.91 2.89
C ALA A 334 7.25 -8.48 2.37
N LEU A 335 7.25 -8.29 1.05
CA LEU A 335 6.95 -7.00 0.42
C LEU A 335 5.49 -6.59 0.58
N LEU A 336 4.55 -7.53 0.42
CA LEU A 336 3.13 -7.25 0.63
C LEU A 336 2.87 -6.86 2.08
N ALA A 337 3.38 -7.61 3.06
CA ALA A 337 3.22 -7.31 4.48
C ALA A 337 3.76 -5.93 4.88
N PHE A 338 4.73 -5.39 4.13
CA PHE A 338 5.25 -4.03 4.33
C PHE A 338 4.33 -2.94 3.74
N ALA A 339 3.54 -3.24 2.71
CA ALA A 339 2.72 -2.27 1.97
C ALA A 339 1.75 -1.42 2.84
N PRO A 340 1.06 -1.95 3.85
CA PRO A 340 0.16 -1.15 4.71
C PRO A 340 0.89 -0.09 5.54
N PHE A 341 2.18 -0.30 5.83
CA PHE A 341 3.00 0.67 6.58
C PHE A 341 3.45 1.85 5.72
N ILE A 342 3.42 1.71 4.39
CA ILE A 342 3.78 2.78 3.45
C ILE A 342 2.66 3.82 3.35
N THR A 343 1.41 3.36 3.29
CA THR A 343 0.24 4.23 3.12
C THR A 343 -0.82 3.94 4.18
N PRO A 344 -0.52 4.19 5.47
CA PRO A 344 -1.52 4.01 6.52
C PRO A 344 -2.69 4.98 6.27
N ASP A 345 -3.89 4.42 6.19
CA ASP A 345 -5.17 5.14 6.22
C ASP A 345 -5.47 6.15 5.10
N LYS A 346 -4.74 6.12 3.96
CA LYS A 346 -5.07 6.92 2.75
C LYS A 346 -5.60 6.08 1.59
N ASP A 347 -6.16 6.76 0.58
CA ASP A 347 -6.51 6.13 -0.69
C ASP A 347 -5.26 5.51 -1.30
N ASN A 348 -5.27 4.21 -1.57
CA ASN A 348 -4.15 3.57 -2.25
C ASN A 348 -4.25 3.72 -3.78
N LEU A 349 -5.27 4.41 -4.30
CA LEU A 349 -5.46 4.79 -5.71
C LEU A 349 -5.15 6.30 -5.91
N GLU A 350 -3.91 6.68 -5.61
CA GLU A 350 -3.44 8.07 -5.62
C GLU A 350 -3.16 8.60 -7.05
N VAL A 351 -3.33 9.92 -7.20
CA VAL A 351 -2.88 10.67 -8.38
C VAL A 351 -1.37 10.89 -8.31
N LEU A 352 -0.70 10.84 -9.46
CA LEU A 352 0.74 11.07 -9.54
C LEU A 352 1.08 12.53 -9.24
N VAL A 353 2.23 12.75 -8.60
CA VAL A 353 2.88 14.06 -8.61
C VAL A 353 3.23 14.43 -10.06
N ALA A 354 3.11 15.70 -10.43
CA ALA A 354 3.21 16.18 -11.82
C ALA A 354 4.41 15.65 -12.62
N VAL A 355 5.61 15.55 -12.03
CA VAL A 355 6.80 14.99 -12.69
C VAL A 355 6.63 13.52 -13.07
N LEU A 356 5.92 12.73 -12.26
CA LEU A 356 5.66 11.32 -12.54
C LEU A 356 4.58 11.13 -13.61
N ASN A 357 3.85 12.18 -13.99
CA ASN A 357 2.76 12.12 -14.95
C ASN A 357 3.25 12.05 -16.42
N THR A 358 4.26 11.21 -16.68
CA THR A 358 4.70 10.84 -18.03
C THR A 358 4.63 9.32 -18.16
N ASP A 359 3.61 8.84 -18.88
CA ASP A 359 3.37 7.39 -19.04
C ASP A 359 4.55 6.66 -19.66
N PHE A 360 5.31 7.35 -20.53
CA PHE A 360 6.48 6.78 -21.16
C PHE A 360 7.57 6.42 -20.15
N TRP A 361 7.98 7.35 -19.28
CA TRP A 361 9.07 7.09 -18.33
C TRP A 361 8.64 6.21 -17.16
N LEU A 362 7.41 6.37 -16.71
CA LEU A 362 6.83 5.46 -15.72
C LEU A 362 6.76 4.03 -16.27
N GLY A 363 6.34 3.86 -17.53
CA GLY A 363 6.24 2.57 -18.20
C GLY A 363 7.56 1.96 -18.68
N THR A 364 8.66 2.72 -18.71
CA THR A 364 9.97 2.23 -19.18
C THR A 364 11.00 2.19 -18.07
N HIS A 365 11.50 3.35 -17.63
CA HIS A 365 12.53 3.48 -16.60
C HIS A 365 12.10 2.83 -15.28
N VAL A 366 10.93 3.22 -14.75
CA VAL A 366 10.52 2.79 -13.40
C VAL A 366 10.17 1.30 -13.38
N ILE A 367 9.55 0.78 -14.44
CA ILE A 367 9.34 -0.66 -14.60
C ILE A 367 10.70 -1.41 -14.69
N CYS A 368 11.65 -0.91 -15.48
CA CYS A 368 12.96 -1.53 -15.62
C CYS A 368 13.72 -1.63 -14.29
N ILE A 369 13.81 -0.52 -13.54
CA ILE A 369 14.52 -0.51 -12.26
C ILE A 369 13.82 -1.36 -11.19
N THR A 370 12.48 -1.36 -11.15
CA THR A 370 11.71 -2.18 -10.19
C THR A 370 11.77 -3.67 -10.50
N ILE A 371 11.86 -4.07 -11.77
CA ILE A 371 12.22 -5.45 -12.12
C ILE A 371 13.59 -5.79 -11.53
N GLY A 372 14.57 -4.90 -11.65
CA GLY A 372 15.89 -5.04 -11.02
C GLY A 372 15.82 -5.27 -9.51
N TYR A 373 14.99 -4.51 -8.80
CA TYR A 373 14.76 -4.70 -7.36
C TYR A 373 14.17 -6.08 -7.04
N GLY A 374 13.20 -6.54 -7.83
CA GLY A 374 12.59 -7.87 -7.66
C GLY A 374 13.60 -9.00 -7.88
N VAL A 375 14.46 -8.87 -8.90
CA VAL A 375 15.52 -9.84 -9.16
C VAL A 375 16.56 -9.85 -8.02
N CYS A 376 16.93 -8.68 -7.48
CA CYS A 376 17.84 -8.56 -6.33
C CYS A 376 17.27 -9.23 -5.07
N ILE A 377 16.00 -8.98 -4.74
CA ILE A 377 15.35 -9.55 -3.56
C ILE A 377 15.27 -11.07 -3.68
N LEU A 378 14.92 -11.60 -4.86
CA LEU A 378 14.93 -13.04 -5.09
C LEU A 378 16.34 -13.63 -4.94
N ALA A 379 17.37 -12.98 -5.49
CA ALA A 379 18.76 -13.41 -5.36
C ALA A 379 19.19 -13.46 -3.88
N SER A 380 18.84 -12.43 -3.10
CA SER A 380 19.10 -12.36 -1.67
C SER A 380 18.44 -13.50 -0.91
N LEU A 381 17.14 -13.76 -1.12
CA LEU A 381 16.41 -14.84 -0.44
C LEU A 381 16.98 -16.22 -0.77
N LEU A 382 17.32 -16.46 -2.04
CA LEU A 382 17.97 -17.70 -2.44
C LEU A 382 19.36 -17.85 -1.79
N ALA A 383 20.11 -16.76 -1.64
CA ALA A 383 21.41 -16.78 -0.98
C ALA A 383 21.30 -17.07 0.52
N HIS A 384 20.30 -16.50 1.21
CA HIS A 384 19.96 -16.87 2.59
C HIS A 384 19.67 -18.36 2.73
N ILE A 385 18.82 -18.90 1.86
CA ILE A 385 18.48 -20.34 1.88
C ILE A 385 19.73 -21.20 1.59
N ALA A 386 20.57 -20.79 0.63
CA ALA A 386 21.79 -21.53 0.28
C ALA A 386 22.81 -21.55 1.43
N LEU A 387 23.00 -20.42 2.14
CA LEU A 387 23.86 -20.35 3.33
C LEU A 387 23.31 -21.22 4.46
N ALA A 388 22.01 -21.15 4.72
CA ALA A 388 21.36 -22.01 5.71
C ALA A 388 21.53 -23.49 5.36
N GLN A 389 21.25 -23.89 4.11
CA GLN A 389 21.47 -25.26 3.67
C GLN A 389 22.93 -25.68 3.87
N ARG A 390 23.90 -24.84 3.51
CA ARG A 390 25.32 -25.16 3.71
C ARG A 390 25.69 -25.30 5.19
N GLY A 391 25.26 -24.38 6.04
CA GLY A 391 25.58 -24.38 7.47
C GLY A 391 24.93 -25.51 8.27
N PHE A 392 23.79 -26.03 7.81
CA PHE A 392 23.04 -27.09 8.50
C PHE A 392 23.18 -28.49 7.84
N GLY A 393 24.24 -28.71 7.05
CA GLY A 393 24.60 -30.04 6.55
C GLY A 393 24.03 -30.42 5.18
N GLY A 394 23.61 -29.44 4.38
CA GLY A 394 23.23 -29.62 2.99
C GLY A 394 24.42 -30.05 2.11
N SER A 395 24.12 -30.74 1.01
CA SER A 395 25.14 -31.32 0.13
C SER A 395 25.93 -30.27 -0.63
N ASP A 396 27.21 -30.56 -0.89
CA ASP A 396 28.09 -29.69 -1.67
C ASP A 396 27.58 -29.48 -3.11
N LYS A 397 27.01 -30.54 -3.70
CA LYS A 397 26.37 -30.49 -5.02
C LYS A 397 25.20 -29.50 -5.06
N ALA A 398 24.35 -29.49 -4.04
CA ALA A 398 23.23 -28.56 -3.95
C ALA A 398 23.72 -27.12 -3.79
N PHE A 399 24.73 -26.88 -2.95
CA PHE A 399 25.32 -25.56 -2.76
C PHE A 399 25.96 -25.01 -4.05
N LYS A 400 26.73 -25.84 -4.78
CA LYS A 400 27.32 -25.47 -6.09
C LYS A 400 26.25 -25.14 -7.13
N ALA A 401 25.15 -25.92 -7.18
CA ALA A 401 24.03 -25.65 -8.07
C ALA A 401 23.31 -24.33 -7.72
N ALA A 402 23.07 -24.08 -6.42
CA ALA A 402 22.51 -22.82 -5.94
C ALA A 402 23.40 -21.63 -6.30
N HIS A 403 24.73 -21.75 -6.09
CA HIS A 403 25.70 -20.73 -6.46
C HIS A 403 25.64 -20.37 -7.94
N LYS A 404 25.65 -21.38 -8.83
CA LYS A 404 25.57 -21.14 -10.28
C LYS A 404 24.29 -20.41 -10.67
N ASN A 405 23.16 -20.76 -10.05
CA ASN A 405 21.88 -20.10 -10.30
C ASN A 405 21.88 -18.66 -9.78
N ILE A 406 22.27 -18.43 -8.54
CA ILE A 406 22.30 -17.11 -7.90
C ILE A 406 23.26 -16.17 -8.62
N TYR A 407 24.41 -16.67 -9.10
CA TYR A 407 25.33 -15.89 -9.93
C TYR A 407 24.67 -15.39 -11.22
N ARG A 408 23.91 -16.25 -11.92
CA ARG A 408 23.16 -15.86 -13.14
C ARG A 408 22.05 -14.86 -12.84
N ILE A 409 21.33 -15.06 -11.74
CA ILE A 409 20.28 -14.12 -11.29
C ILE A 409 20.91 -12.76 -10.94
N SER A 410 22.09 -12.75 -10.32
CA SER A 410 22.81 -11.50 -9.99
C SER A 410 23.27 -10.74 -11.24
N ILE A 411 23.64 -11.44 -12.32
CA ILE A 411 23.91 -10.80 -13.63
C ILE A 411 22.64 -10.18 -14.20
N ALA A 412 21.51 -10.88 -14.15
CA ALA A 412 20.23 -10.33 -14.59
C ALA A 412 19.83 -9.10 -13.75
N ALA A 413 20.04 -9.16 -12.43
CA ALA A 413 19.84 -8.01 -11.55
C ALA A 413 20.68 -6.82 -12.01
N LEU A 414 21.99 -7.03 -12.25
CA LEU A 414 22.89 -5.97 -12.71
C LEU A 414 22.40 -5.34 -14.01
N LEU A 415 21.97 -6.16 -14.98
CA LEU A 415 21.45 -5.66 -16.26
C LEU A 415 20.26 -4.71 -16.05
N PHE A 416 19.23 -5.15 -15.33
CA PHE A 416 18.03 -4.33 -15.09
C PHE A 416 18.34 -3.09 -14.24
N THR A 417 19.18 -3.22 -13.21
CA THR A 417 19.51 -2.07 -12.36
C THR A 417 20.39 -1.06 -13.09
N ALA A 418 21.33 -1.49 -13.93
CA ALA A 418 22.20 -0.60 -14.69
C ALA A 418 21.43 0.11 -15.81
N VAL A 419 20.68 -0.64 -16.62
CA VAL A 419 19.84 -0.06 -17.68
C VAL A 419 18.79 0.86 -17.08
N GLY A 420 18.12 0.43 -16.00
CA GLY A 420 17.19 1.27 -15.26
C GLY A 420 17.85 2.56 -14.79
N THR A 421 19.03 2.52 -14.18
CA THR A 421 19.74 3.71 -13.71
C THR A 421 20.06 4.68 -14.85
N ILE A 422 20.53 4.17 -16.00
CA ILE A 422 20.82 5.00 -17.19
C ILE A 422 19.55 5.64 -17.73
N LEU A 423 18.46 4.88 -17.88
CA LEU A 423 17.16 5.41 -18.31
C LEU A 423 16.65 6.51 -17.34
N GLY A 424 16.96 6.39 -16.05
CA GLY A 424 16.62 7.39 -15.05
C GLY A 424 17.36 8.70 -15.27
N GLY A 425 18.65 8.63 -15.62
CA GLY A 425 19.42 9.80 -15.99
C GLY A 425 18.89 10.50 -17.26
N ILE A 426 18.46 9.74 -18.27
CA ILE A 426 17.84 10.31 -19.48
C ILE A 426 16.52 11.01 -19.12
N TRP A 427 15.71 10.41 -18.24
CA TRP A 427 14.47 11.03 -17.76
C TRP A 427 14.73 12.31 -16.97
N ALA A 428 15.76 12.32 -16.12
CA ALA A 428 16.17 13.50 -15.36
C ALA A 428 16.61 14.64 -16.29
N ASP A 429 17.34 14.33 -17.37
CA ASP A 429 17.77 15.31 -18.37
C ASP A 429 16.57 15.98 -19.06
N GLN A 430 15.60 15.18 -19.48
CA GLN A 430 14.38 15.69 -20.11
C GLN A 430 13.49 16.49 -19.16
N SER A 431 13.47 16.13 -17.88
CA SER A 431 12.58 16.78 -16.91
C SER A 431 13.20 18.07 -16.37
N TRP A 432 14.49 18.05 -16.04
CA TRP A 432 15.16 19.07 -15.24
C TRP A 432 16.44 19.62 -15.88
N GLY A 433 16.75 19.23 -17.12
CA GLY A 433 17.87 19.76 -17.91
C GLY A 433 19.25 19.23 -17.52
N ARG A 434 19.32 18.14 -16.73
CA ARG A 434 20.60 17.47 -16.40
C ARG A 434 20.46 15.95 -16.29
N PHE A 435 21.43 15.22 -16.85
CA PHE A 435 21.49 13.76 -16.77
C PHE A 435 21.76 13.21 -15.36
N TRP A 436 22.54 13.90 -14.54
CA TRP A 436 22.93 13.45 -13.20
C TRP A 436 23.24 14.64 -12.29
N GLY A 437 23.05 14.50 -10.99
CA GLY A 437 23.24 15.56 -9.99
C GLY A 437 23.45 15.08 -8.56
N TRP A 438 23.80 13.81 -8.36
CA TRP A 438 24.18 13.22 -7.08
C TRP A 438 23.12 13.33 -5.98
N ASP A 439 21.84 13.39 -6.36
CA ASP A 439 20.77 13.39 -5.36
C ASP A 439 20.60 12.00 -4.71
N PRO A 440 19.94 11.91 -3.54
CA PRO A 440 19.82 10.64 -2.82
C PRO A 440 19.25 9.48 -3.65
N LYS A 441 18.30 9.72 -4.57
CA LYS A 441 17.72 8.63 -5.38
C LYS A 441 18.69 8.14 -6.45
N GLU A 442 19.38 9.07 -7.12
CA GLU A 442 20.45 8.76 -8.07
C GLU A 442 21.57 7.94 -7.39
N ASN A 443 22.02 8.37 -6.21
CA ASN A 443 23.03 7.65 -5.43
C ASN A 443 22.54 6.28 -4.94
N GLY A 444 21.27 6.17 -4.56
CA GLY A 444 20.65 4.89 -4.19
C GLY A 444 20.65 3.90 -5.35
N ALA A 445 20.25 4.34 -6.55
CA ALA A 445 20.30 3.50 -7.75
C ALA A 445 21.73 3.06 -8.08
N LEU A 446 22.69 3.99 -8.02
CA LEU A 446 24.11 3.71 -8.25
C LEU A 446 24.68 2.72 -7.23
N LEU A 447 24.30 2.81 -5.95
CA LEU A 447 24.74 1.90 -4.89
C LEU A 447 24.44 0.44 -5.22
N ILE A 448 23.23 0.15 -5.75
CA ILE A 448 22.84 -1.21 -6.14
C ILE A 448 23.76 -1.72 -7.29
N VAL A 449 23.97 -0.88 -8.30
CA VAL A 449 24.81 -1.21 -9.46
C VAL A 449 26.24 -1.48 -9.04
N LEU A 450 26.84 -0.60 -8.22
CA LEU A 450 28.22 -0.76 -7.74
C LEU A 450 28.37 -2.01 -6.86
N TRP A 451 27.41 -2.29 -6.00
CA TRP A 451 27.41 -3.51 -5.19
C TRP A 451 27.42 -4.76 -6.06
N LEU A 452 26.54 -4.82 -7.07
CA LEU A 452 26.47 -5.95 -7.99
C LEU A 452 27.74 -6.10 -8.83
N ILE A 453 28.29 -5.00 -9.36
CA ILE A 453 29.56 -5.02 -10.10
C ILE A 453 30.68 -5.56 -9.21
N TRP A 454 30.80 -5.06 -7.98
CA TRP A 454 31.84 -5.48 -7.05
C TRP A 454 31.78 -6.99 -6.75
N ILE A 455 30.60 -7.51 -6.37
CA ILE A 455 30.48 -8.92 -6.00
C ILE A 455 30.65 -9.86 -7.20
N LEU A 456 30.18 -9.47 -8.39
CA LEU A 456 30.31 -10.26 -9.61
C LEU A 456 31.75 -10.25 -10.10
N HIS A 457 32.39 -9.08 -10.19
CA HIS A 457 33.78 -8.96 -10.61
C HIS A 457 34.72 -9.66 -9.63
N GLY A 458 34.50 -9.50 -8.32
CA GLY A 458 35.25 -10.22 -7.29
C GLY A 458 35.09 -11.74 -7.37
N ARG A 459 33.93 -12.24 -7.83
CA ARG A 459 33.72 -13.67 -8.08
C ARG A 459 34.43 -14.16 -9.34
N VAL A 460 34.37 -13.40 -10.44
CA VAL A 460 35.06 -13.71 -11.71
C VAL A 460 36.58 -13.73 -11.51
N SER A 461 37.12 -12.72 -10.83
CA SER A 461 38.54 -12.61 -10.49
C SER A 461 39.00 -13.55 -9.36
N GLN A 462 38.09 -14.38 -8.83
CA GLN A 462 38.34 -15.38 -7.79
C GLN A 462 38.77 -14.84 -6.40
N HIS A 463 38.79 -13.51 -6.20
CA HIS A 463 39.04 -12.89 -4.90
C HIS A 463 37.90 -13.13 -3.90
N ILE A 464 36.66 -13.23 -4.37
CA ILE A 464 35.50 -13.56 -3.53
C ILE A 464 35.20 -15.07 -3.62
N LYS A 465 35.35 -15.76 -2.49
CA LYS A 465 35.04 -17.19 -2.35
C LYS A 465 33.51 -17.45 -2.40
N PRO A 466 33.05 -18.66 -2.78
CA PRO A 466 31.63 -18.96 -2.95
C PRO A 466 30.73 -18.66 -1.74
N ILE A 467 31.17 -18.94 -0.50
CA ILE A 467 30.39 -18.62 0.71
C ILE A 467 30.28 -17.10 0.91
N LEU A 468 31.38 -16.37 0.72
CA LEU A 468 31.37 -14.91 0.83
C LEU A 468 30.51 -14.28 -0.27
N PHE A 469 30.55 -14.81 -1.49
CA PHE A 469 29.65 -14.38 -2.57
C PHE A 469 28.19 -14.51 -2.14
N MET A 470 27.78 -15.64 -1.56
CA MET A 470 26.42 -15.79 -1.04
C MET A 470 26.08 -14.79 0.06
N ALA A 471 27.01 -14.53 0.99
CA ALA A 471 26.77 -13.55 2.06
C ALA A 471 26.56 -12.13 1.48
N LEU A 472 27.36 -11.73 0.50
CA LEU A 472 27.25 -10.43 -0.14
C LEU A 472 26.02 -10.33 -1.07
N THR A 473 25.60 -11.43 -1.71
CA THR A 473 24.33 -11.48 -2.43
C THR A 473 23.13 -11.44 -1.48
N ALA A 474 23.21 -12.10 -0.31
CA ALA A 474 22.18 -12.01 0.72
C ALA A 474 21.99 -10.57 1.19
N ALA A 475 23.07 -9.79 1.33
CA ALA A 475 23.02 -8.38 1.68
C ALA A 475 22.34 -7.47 0.63
N LEU A 476 22.00 -7.95 -0.58
CA LEU A 476 21.22 -7.18 -1.55
C LEU A 476 19.85 -6.73 -1.01
N SER A 477 19.26 -7.46 -0.06
CA SER A 477 18.03 -7.04 0.62
C SER A 477 18.22 -5.71 1.35
N ILE A 478 19.35 -5.55 2.07
CA ILE A 478 19.75 -4.32 2.75
C ILE A 478 20.01 -3.21 1.72
N ILE A 479 20.81 -3.50 0.69
CA ILE A 479 21.19 -2.50 -0.31
C ILE A 479 19.97 -1.95 -1.05
N VAL A 480 19.06 -2.83 -1.48
CA VAL A 480 17.80 -2.42 -2.12
C VAL A 480 16.91 -1.65 -1.14
N ALA A 481 16.78 -2.09 0.11
CA ALA A 481 15.96 -1.38 1.10
C ALA A 481 16.49 0.04 1.38
N LEU A 482 17.81 0.23 1.48
CA LEU A 482 18.42 1.55 1.65
C LEU A 482 18.20 2.44 0.41
N ALA A 483 18.40 1.88 -0.78
CA ALA A 483 18.25 2.59 -2.05
C ALA A 483 16.78 2.94 -2.38
N TRP A 484 15.83 2.11 -1.96
CA TRP A 484 14.42 2.26 -2.29
C TRP A 484 13.64 2.99 -1.20
N LEU A 485 13.86 2.67 0.08
CA LEU A 485 13.17 3.27 1.23
C LEU A 485 14.02 4.34 1.92
N GLY A 486 15.30 4.05 2.15
CA GLY A 486 16.20 4.92 2.90
C GLY A 486 16.39 6.30 2.28
N VAL A 487 16.47 6.38 0.95
CA VAL A 487 16.61 7.65 0.22
C VAL A 487 15.43 8.60 0.44
N ASN A 488 14.22 8.08 0.67
CA ASN A 488 13.03 8.90 0.95
C ASN A 488 13.08 9.53 2.36
N LEU A 489 13.91 9.00 3.26
CA LEU A 489 14.09 9.50 4.63
C LEU A 489 15.10 10.64 4.74
N LEU A 490 15.84 10.94 3.67
CA LEU A 490 16.86 11.98 3.71
C LEU A 490 16.28 13.39 3.51
N SER A 491 15.01 13.52 3.10
CA SER A 491 14.28 14.80 2.94
C SER A 491 15.04 15.90 2.17
N VAL A 492 15.98 15.53 1.30
CA VAL A 492 16.80 16.43 0.48
C VAL A 492 16.71 16.00 -0.97
N GLY A 493 16.62 16.99 -1.87
CA GLY A 493 16.51 16.77 -3.31
C GLY A 493 15.08 16.94 -3.83
N LEU A 494 14.95 17.00 -5.16
CA LEU A 494 13.70 17.29 -5.90
C LEU A 494 12.64 16.16 -5.84
N HIS A 495 12.85 15.18 -4.97
CA HIS A 495 12.13 13.91 -4.91
C HIS A 495 11.48 13.62 -3.52
N SER A 496 11.35 14.63 -2.65
CA SER A 496 10.86 14.46 -1.27
C SER A 496 9.34 14.29 -1.18
N TYR A 497 8.82 13.13 -1.59
CA TYR A 497 7.39 12.79 -1.50
C TYR A 497 7.23 11.50 -0.70
N GLY A 498 6.90 11.57 0.61
CA GLY A 498 6.50 10.38 1.39
C GLY A 498 7.22 10.12 2.71
N PHE A 499 7.43 11.13 3.55
CA PHE A 499 7.96 10.89 4.90
C PHE A 499 6.90 10.23 5.78
N THR A 500 7.25 9.13 6.45
CA THR A 500 6.40 8.48 7.46
C THR A 500 7.19 8.32 8.76
N SER A 501 6.62 8.81 9.86
CA SER A 501 7.19 8.64 11.20
C SER A 501 7.28 7.15 11.53
N GLY A 502 8.46 6.67 11.91
CA GLY A 502 8.70 5.26 12.30
C GLY A 502 9.35 4.40 11.21
N MET A 503 9.30 4.80 9.92
CA MET A 503 9.95 4.05 8.84
C MET A 503 11.48 3.97 9.00
N ALA A 504 12.11 5.03 9.52
CA ALA A 504 13.55 5.03 9.80
C ALA A 504 13.94 3.97 10.85
N ALA A 505 13.18 3.86 11.95
CA ALA A 505 13.42 2.87 12.98
C ALA A 505 13.18 1.44 12.45
N GLY A 506 12.11 1.25 11.67
CA GLY A 506 11.82 -0.03 11.01
C GLY A 506 12.92 -0.46 10.05
N LEU A 507 13.41 0.47 9.21
CA LEU A 507 14.51 0.21 8.29
C LEU A 507 15.82 -0.11 9.04
N ALA A 508 16.16 0.63 10.09
CA ALA A 508 17.33 0.35 10.91
C ALA A 508 17.25 -1.02 11.61
N ALA A 509 16.08 -1.37 12.15
CA ALA A 509 15.84 -2.68 12.76
C ALA A 509 15.97 -3.80 11.71
N PHE A 510 15.41 -3.61 10.52
CA PHE A 510 15.54 -4.54 9.40
C PHE A 510 17.01 -4.74 8.99
N CYS A 511 17.75 -3.67 8.75
CA CYS A 511 19.17 -3.76 8.38
C CYS A 511 19.99 -4.46 9.47
N THR A 512 19.74 -4.15 10.75
CA THR A 512 20.42 -4.78 11.88
C THR A 512 20.12 -6.29 11.94
N ALA A 513 18.85 -6.66 11.79
CA ALA A 513 18.43 -8.06 11.79
C ALA A 513 19.07 -8.84 10.63
N GLU A 514 19.07 -8.28 9.41
CA GLU A 514 19.70 -8.91 8.24
C GLU A 514 21.21 -9.08 8.42
N ILE A 515 21.91 -8.07 8.95
CA ILE A 515 23.36 -8.19 9.25
C ILE A 515 23.62 -9.35 10.21
N ILE A 516 22.83 -9.46 11.29
CA ILE A 516 22.96 -10.55 12.27
C ILE A 516 22.70 -11.91 11.61
N ILE A 517 21.60 -12.04 10.84
CA ILE A 517 21.22 -13.29 10.17
C ILE A 517 22.29 -13.71 9.17
N ILE A 518 22.72 -12.81 8.29
CA ILE A 518 23.74 -13.08 7.28
C ILE A 518 25.05 -13.50 7.96
N SER A 519 25.47 -12.79 8.99
CA SER A 519 26.71 -13.10 9.74
C SER A 519 26.63 -14.48 10.39
N ALA A 520 25.52 -14.80 11.07
CA ALA A 520 25.31 -16.08 11.73
C ALA A 520 25.29 -17.26 10.72
N LEU A 521 24.56 -17.10 9.61
CA LEU A 521 24.49 -18.12 8.56
C LEU A 521 25.85 -18.32 7.88
N THR A 522 26.59 -17.24 7.64
CA THR A 522 27.92 -17.26 7.02
C THR A 522 28.93 -17.96 7.92
N PHE A 523 28.99 -17.58 9.20
CA PHE A 523 29.85 -18.22 10.19
C PHE A 523 29.59 -19.74 10.26
N LYS A 524 28.31 -20.13 10.32
CA LYS A 524 27.92 -21.54 10.35
C LYS A 524 28.32 -22.28 9.07
N ALA A 525 28.09 -21.69 7.90
CA ALA A 525 28.47 -22.27 6.62
C ALA A 525 30.00 -22.46 6.48
N MET A 526 30.78 -21.48 6.95
CA MET A 526 32.25 -21.55 6.96
C MET A 526 32.77 -22.65 7.89
N ASN A 527 32.24 -22.75 9.11
CA ASN A 527 32.63 -23.80 10.05
C ASN A 527 32.31 -25.19 9.50
N LYS A 528 31.15 -25.35 8.87
CA LYS A 528 30.79 -26.63 8.24
C LYS A 528 31.70 -26.97 7.05
N GLN A 529 32.12 -25.97 6.27
CA GLN A 529 33.10 -26.17 5.19
C GLN A 529 34.46 -26.61 5.73
N LYS A 530 34.95 -25.98 6.81
CA LYS A 530 36.21 -26.37 7.45
C LYS A 530 36.18 -27.80 8.01
N ALA A 531 35.04 -28.24 8.52
CA ALA A 531 34.88 -29.61 9.02
C ALA A 531 34.82 -30.68 7.91
N LEU A 532 34.69 -30.29 6.63
CA LEU A 532 34.63 -31.18 5.47
C LEU A 532 35.94 -31.20 4.66
N SER A 533 36.84 -30.24 4.92
CA SER A 533 38.19 -30.14 4.34
C SER A 533 39.21 -30.71 5.30
#